data_AF-A0A0G0SA68-F1
#
_entry.id   AF-A0A0G0SA68-F1
#
_cell.length_a   1.000
_cell.length_b   1.000
_cell.length_c   1.000
_cell.angle_alpha   90.00
_cell.angle_beta   90.00
_cell.angle_gamma   90.00
#
_symmetry.space_group_name_H-M   'P 1'
#
loop_
_entity.id
_entity.type
_entity.pdbx_description
1 polymer ?
#
loop_
_entity_poly.entity_id
_entity_poly.type
_entity_poly.pdbx_seq_one_letter_code
_entity_poly.pdbx_strand_id
1 'polypeptide(L)'
;AWWNLLGTISLKNIALIPVKFIFGRISFNNKILYGAVSLASAFLYAFLLTLRRPLKGFSHKVLWAWLIVPILLSILISIKIPILYYFRFLFCLPAFYILAAGGLTSLKGKTFWIFLSTAILINIASSSLYLFNPKFQRENWRAVAEAVGADAIIYPSNSQKEALTYYQKGGQIVYFQNFSGEPRVVWLSRYVWQIFDSKDMARIKIENLGYNKVQELNLNGVEFWKYIK
;
A
#
# COMPACT_ATOMS: atom_id res chain seq x y z
N ALA A 1 -12.99 17.02 2.84
CA ALA A 1 -11.61 16.58 3.18
C ALA A 1 -11.35 15.12 2.79
N TRP A 2 -12.12 14.13 3.29
CA TRP A 2 -11.87 12.70 3.01
C TRP A 2 -11.99 12.30 1.52
N TRP A 3 -12.92 12.92 0.78
CA TRP A 3 -13.12 12.69 -0.66
C TRP A 3 -11.92 13.04 -1.55
N ASN A 4 -11.06 13.97 -1.12
CA ASN A 4 -9.87 14.40 -1.89
C ASN A 4 -8.64 13.50 -1.63
N LEU A 5 -8.69 12.67 -0.58
CA LEU A 5 -7.65 11.68 -0.25
C LEU A 5 -7.93 10.33 -0.92
N LEU A 6 -9.20 10.08 -1.28
CA LEU A 6 -9.63 8.87 -1.95
C LEU A 6 -9.30 8.92 -3.44
N GLY A 7 -9.00 7.77 -4.03
CA GLY A 7 -8.50 7.59 -5.40
C GLY A 7 -9.39 8.23 -6.46
N THR A 8 -9.11 9.49 -6.76
CA THR A 8 -9.75 10.25 -7.84
C THR A 8 -9.31 9.69 -9.18
N ILE A 9 -10.17 9.81 -10.18
CA ILE A 9 -9.78 9.53 -11.55
C ILE A 9 -8.69 10.52 -11.95
N SER A 10 -7.52 9.98 -12.27
CA SER A 10 -6.45 10.74 -12.90
C SER A 10 -5.77 9.85 -13.93
N LEU A 11 -5.25 10.47 -15.00
CA LEU A 11 -4.50 9.75 -16.03
C LEU A 11 -3.33 8.98 -15.40
N LYS A 12 -2.70 9.56 -14.38
CA LYS A 12 -1.65 8.92 -13.60
C LYS A 12 -2.14 7.64 -12.92
N ASN A 13 -3.30 7.66 -12.25
CA ASN A 13 -3.82 6.49 -11.55
C ASN A 13 -4.20 5.37 -12.53
N ILE A 14 -4.75 5.71 -13.70
CA ILE A 14 -5.05 4.73 -14.76
C ILE A 14 -3.76 4.12 -15.32
N ALA A 15 -2.78 4.95 -15.69
CA ALA A 15 -1.51 4.50 -16.24
C ALA A 15 -0.69 3.65 -15.24
N LEU A 16 -0.89 3.87 -13.93
CA LEU A 16 -0.23 3.07 -12.90
C LEU A 16 -0.80 1.65 -12.76
N ILE A 17 -2.03 1.36 -13.22
CA ILE A 17 -2.62 0.02 -13.09
C ILE A 17 -1.73 -1.07 -13.71
N PRO A 18 -1.37 -1.02 -15.01
CA PRO A 18 -0.52 -2.05 -15.62
C PRO A 18 0.89 -2.08 -15.01
N VAL A 19 1.46 -0.93 -14.63
CA VAL A 19 2.75 -0.87 -13.93
C VAL A 19 2.68 -1.62 -12.61
N LYS A 20 1.58 -1.44 -11.85
CA LYS A 20 1.37 -2.11 -10.56
C LYS A 20 1.07 -3.60 -10.70
N PHE A 21 0.65 -4.08 -11.87
CA PHE A 21 0.58 -5.52 -12.12
C PHE A 21 1.94 -6.17 -12.28
N ILE A 22 2.90 -5.44 -12.83
CA ILE A 22 4.26 -5.92 -13.10
C ILE A 22 5.15 -5.80 -11.85
N PHE A 23 5.14 -4.63 -11.20
CA PHE A 23 6.05 -4.33 -10.08
C PHE A 23 5.41 -4.53 -8.70
N GLY A 24 4.08 -4.63 -8.61
CA GLY A 24 3.39 -4.66 -7.33
C GLY A 24 3.55 -3.33 -6.56
N ARG A 25 3.73 -3.40 -5.23
CA ARG A 25 3.73 -2.21 -4.36
C ARG A 25 5.00 -1.36 -4.42
N ILE A 26 6.09 -1.85 -5.03
CA ILE A 26 7.37 -1.14 -5.00
C ILE A 26 7.34 0.19 -5.79
N SER A 27 8.21 1.11 -5.41
CA SER A 27 8.48 2.37 -6.09
C SER A 27 9.92 2.81 -5.84
N PHE A 28 10.57 3.47 -6.80
CA PHE A 28 11.93 3.95 -6.60
C PHE A 28 11.96 5.42 -6.17
N ASN A 29 13.00 5.79 -5.42
CA ASN A 29 13.21 7.18 -4.99
C ASN A 29 13.49 8.10 -6.20
N ASN A 30 14.31 7.62 -7.14
CA ASN A 30 14.55 8.33 -8.40
C ASN A 30 13.35 8.14 -9.33
N LYS A 31 12.53 9.19 -9.47
CA LYS A 31 11.29 9.19 -10.27
C LYS A 31 11.55 8.99 -11.76
N ILE A 32 12.69 9.49 -12.28
CA ILE A 32 13.06 9.35 -13.70
C ILE A 32 13.38 7.90 -13.98
N LEU A 33 14.25 7.29 -13.17
CA LEU A 33 14.61 5.87 -13.28
C LEU A 33 13.36 4.99 -13.13
N TYR A 34 12.50 5.28 -12.15
CA TYR A 34 11.24 4.57 -11.96
C TYR A 34 10.34 4.67 -13.19
N GLY A 35 10.20 5.86 -13.76
CA GLY A 35 9.42 6.09 -14.98
C GLY A 35 9.97 5.31 -16.17
N ALA A 36 11.28 5.38 -16.41
CA ALA A 36 11.94 4.67 -17.51
C ALA A 36 11.78 3.15 -17.41
N VAL A 37 12.07 2.57 -16.24
CA VAL A 37 11.92 1.13 -15.98
C VAL A 37 10.44 0.72 -16.07
N SER A 38 9.53 1.54 -15.55
CA SER A 38 8.09 1.28 -15.64
C SER A 38 7.59 1.26 -17.09
N LEU A 39 8.03 2.22 -17.91
CA LEU A 39 7.67 2.30 -19.32
C LEU A 39 8.24 1.14 -20.12
N ALA A 40 9.52 0.80 -19.92
CA ALA A 40 10.15 -0.32 -20.60
C ALA A 40 9.43 -1.64 -20.29
N SER A 41 9.13 -1.90 -19.02
CA SER A 41 8.38 -3.09 -18.62
C SER A 41 6.93 -3.07 -19.12
N ALA A 42 6.25 -1.92 -19.06
CA ALA A 42 4.90 -1.79 -19.60
C ALA A 42 4.87 -2.07 -21.11
N PHE A 43 5.87 -1.59 -21.86
CA PHE A 43 6.01 -1.85 -23.29
C PHE A 43 6.27 -3.34 -23.56
N LEU A 44 7.16 -3.98 -22.79
CA LEU A 44 7.42 -5.42 -22.88
C LEU A 44 6.12 -6.22 -22.70
N TYR A 45 5.35 -5.95 -21.64
CA TYR A 45 4.11 -6.66 -21.39
C TYR A 45 3.02 -6.32 -22.40
N ALA A 46 2.90 -5.06 -22.85
CA ALA A 46 1.98 -4.68 -23.91
C ALA A 46 2.31 -5.40 -25.22
N PHE A 47 3.59 -5.52 -25.58
CA PHE A 47 4.04 -6.30 -26.73
C PHE A 47 3.63 -7.78 -26.57
N LEU A 48 3.92 -8.41 -25.44
CA LEU A 48 3.50 -9.80 -25.20
C LEU A 48 1.98 -9.98 -25.29
N LEU A 49 1.18 -9.04 -24.76
CA LEU A 49 -0.28 -9.10 -24.83
C LEU A 49 -0.83 -8.96 -26.27
N THR A 50 -0.09 -8.31 -27.18
CA THR A 50 -0.52 -8.09 -28.58
C THR A 50 -0.07 -9.18 -29.54
N LEU A 51 0.89 -10.03 -29.16
CA LEU A 51 1.34 -11.14 -29.98
C LEU A 51 0.19 -12.11 -30.30
N ARG A 52 0.14 -12.58 -31.56
CA ARG A 52 -0.90 -13.50 -32.06
C ARG A 52 -0.96 -14.78 -31.22
N ARG A 53 -2.17 -15.29 -31.02
CA ARG A 53 -2.56 -16.18 -29.93
C ARG A 53 -2.36 -17.67 -30.27
N PRO A 54 -1.81 -18.49 -29.36
CA PRO A 54 -1.97 -19.94 -29.38
C PRO A 54 -3.25 -20.41 -28.66
N LEU A 55 -3.86 -19.55 -27.83
CA LEU A 55 -5.10 -19.86 -27.10
C LEU A 55 -6.31 -19.86 -28.05
N LYS A 56 -7.07 -20.96 -28.07
CA LYS A 56 -8.30 -21.09 -28.88
C LYS A 56 -9.32 -19.99 -28.53
N GLY A 57 -10.06 -19.52 -29.54
CA GLY A 57 -10.76 -18.23 -29.55
C GLY A 57 -11.62 -17.90 -28.31
N PHE A 58 -12.44 -18.84 -27.81
CA PHE A 58 -13.34 -18.57 -26.69
C PHE A 58 -12.59 -18.28 -25.38
N SER A 59 -11.62 -19.12 -25.02
CA SER A 59 -10.80 -18.94 -23.81
C SER A 59 -10.06 -17.61 -23.81
N HIS A 60 -9.58 -17.18 -24.97
CA HIS A 60 -8.84 -15.94 -25.05
C HIS A 60 -9.76 -14.69 -24.92
N LYS A 61 -10.98 -14.71 -25.46
CA LYS A 61 -11.95 -13.62 -25.26
C LYS A 61 -12.33 -13.48 -23.78
N VAL A 62 -12.52 -14.61 -23.09
CA VAL A 62 -12.82 -14.63 -21.65
C VAL A 62 -11.69 -14.00 -20.83
N LEU A 63 -10.43 -14.31 -21.14
CA LEU A 63 -9.28 -13.71 -20.44
C LEU A 63 -9.19 -12.19 -20.63
N TRP A 64 -9.43 -11.67 -21.84
CA TRP A 64 -9.49 -10.21 -22.03
C TRP A 64 -10.67 -9.58 -21.32
N ALA A 65 -11.84 -10.24 -21.32
CA ALA A 65 -12.98 -9.76 -20.57
C ALA A 65 -12.66 -9.69 -19.07
N TRP A 66 -12.03 -10.73 -18.51
CA TRP A 66 -11.59 -10.77 -17.13
C TRP A 66 -10.55 -9.67 -16.80
N LEU A 67 -9.64 -9.37 -17.72
CA LEU A 67 -8.66 -8.30 -17.52
C LEU A 67 -9.29 -6.91 -17.63
N ILE A 68 -10.08 -6.65 -18.68
CA ILE A 68 -10.48 -5.30 -19.08
C ILE A 68 -11.81 -4.87 -18.47
N VAL A 69 -12.82 -5.75 -18.42
CA VAL A 69 -14.16 -5.39 -17.94
C VAL A 69 -14.12 -4.85 -16.51
N PRO A 70 -13.44 -5.48 -15.53
CA PRO A 70 -13.43 -4.96 -14.17
C PRO A 70 -12.69 -3.63 -14.03
N ILE A 71 -11.64 -3.41 -14.84
CA ILE A 71 -10.89 -2.15 -14.87
C ILE A 71 -11.77 -1.04 -15.45
N LEU A 72 -12.41 -1.27 -16.61
CA LEU A 72 -13.29 -0.29 -17.25
C LEU A 72 -14.50 0.05 -16.37
N LEU A 73 -15.17 -0.96 -15.81
CA LEU A 73 -16.29 -0.73 -14.89
C LEU A 73 -15.85 0.09 -13.68
N SER A 74 -14.69 -0.20 -13.10
CA SER A 74 -14.20 0.58 -11.97
C SER A 74 -13.82 2.01 -12.34
N ILE A 75 -13.28 2.25 -13.54
CA ILE A 75 -13.05 3.62 -14.05
C ILE A 75 -14.38 4.36 -14.20
N LEU A 76 -15.41 3.73 -14.78
CA LEU A 76 -16.73 4.35 -14.95
C LEU A 76 -17.41 4.66 -13.61
N ILE A 77 -17.39 3.72 -12.67
CA ILE A 77 -17.93 3.92 -11.32
C ILE A 77 -17.12 5.01 -10.58
N SER A 78 -15.82 5.11 -10.87
CA SER A 78 -14.94 6.08 -10.21
C SER A 78 -15.24 7.54 -10.51
N ILE A 79 -16.08 7.81 -11.52
CA ILE A 79 -16.55 9.16 -11.85
C ILE A 79 -17.44 9.69 -10.72
N LYS A 80 -18.22 8.79 -10.09
CA LYS A 80 -19.14 9.14 -9.00
C LYS A 80 -18.59 8.80 -7.61
N ILE A 81 -17.76 7.76 -7.49
CA ILE A 81 -17.29 7.24 -6.20
C ILE A 81 -15.79 6.99 -6.28
N PRO A 82 -14.91 7.64 -5.50
CA PRO A 82 -13.45 7.54 -5.64
C PRO A 82 -12.90 6.17 -5.18
N ILE A 83 -13.10 5.15 -6.02
CA ILE A 83 -12.74 3.76 -5.76
C ILE A 83 -11.55 3.28 -6.59
N LEU A 84 -10.96 4.15 -7.42
CA LEU A 84 -9.91 3.77 -8.37
C LEU A 84 -8.57 3.53 -7.65
N TYR A 85 -8.38 2.31 -7.18
CA TYR A 85 -7.17 1.87 -6.52
C TYR A 85 -6.65 0.56 -7.12
N TYR A 86 -5.37 0.56 -7.51
CA TYR A 86 -4.74 -0.56 -8.21
C TYR A 86 -4.84 -1.90 -7.46
N PHE A 87 -4.77 -1.89 -6.13
CA PHE A 87 -4.84 -3.10 -5.31
C PHE A 87 -6.19 -3.81 -5.39
N ARG A 88 -7.25 -3.11 -5.81
CA ARG A 88 -8.57 -3.72 -6.01
C ARG A 88 -8.59 -4.63 -7.22
N PHE A 89 -7.65 -4.48 -8.16
CA PHE A 89 -7.56 -5.28 -9.38
C PHE A 89 -6.59 -6.46 -9.28
N LEU A 90 -6.17 -6.86 -8.08
CA LEU A 90 -5.30 -8.02 -7.89
C LEU A 90 -5.92 -9.30 -8.50
N PHE A 91 -7.25 -9.41 -8.50
CA PHE A 91 -7.95 -10.54 -9.11
C PHE A 91 -7.87 -10.56 -10.65
N CYS A 92 -7.39 -9.50 -11.31
CA CYS A 92 -7.12 -9.46 -12.75
C CYS A 92 -5.70 -9.97 -13.10
N LEU A 93 -4.81 -10.12 -12.11
CA LEU A 93 -3.44 -10.59 -12.34
C LEU A 93 -3.36 -11.96 -13.02
N PRO A 94 -4.17 -12.98 -12.64
CA PRO A 94 -4.11 -14.27 -13.32
C PRO A 94 -4.39 -14.14 -14.82
N ALA A 95 -5.42 -13.37 -15.21
CA ALA A 95 -5.71 -13.12 -16.62
C ALA A 95 -4.56 -12.42 -17.34
N PHE A 96 -3.97 -11.39 -16.71
CA PHE A 96 -2.82 -10.67 -17.23
C PHE A 96 -1.62 -11.60 -17.52
N TYR A 97 -1.24 -12.44 -16.56
CA TYR A 97 -0.11 -13.35 -16.72
C TYR A 97 -0.38 -14.50 -17.70
N ILE A 98 -1.60 -15.05 -17.74
CA ILE A 98 -1.96 -16.09 -18.73
C ILE A 98 -1.91 -15.51 -20.15
N LEU A 99 -2.42 -14.28 -20.35
CA LEU A 99 -2.34 -13.62 -21.66
C LEU A 99 -0.89 -13.33 -22.06
N ALA A 100 -0.06 -12.83 -21.14
CA ALA A 100 1.36 -12.57 -21.40
C ALA A 100 2.13 -13.87 -21.72
N ALA A 101 1.86 -14.97 -21.00
CA ALA A 101 2.42 -16.28 -21.26
C ALA A 101 1.98 -16.82 -22.63
N GLY A 102 0.71 -16.62 -23.01
CA GLY A 102 0.22 -16.97 -24.34
C GLY A 102 0.97 -16.23 -25.46
N GLY A 103 1.22 -14.93 -25.29
CA GLY A 103 2.03 -14.16 -26.24
C GLY A 103 3.48 -14.65 -26.32
N LEU A 104 4.05 -15.00 -25.17
CA LEU A 104 5.40 -15.53 -25.08
C LEU A 104 5.57 -16.82 -25.89
N THR A 105 4.61 -17.74 -25.83
CA THR A 105 4.65 -19.00 -26.59
C THR A 105 4.61 -18.82 -28.12
N SER A 106 4.30 -17.63 -28.61
CA SER A 106 4.35 -17.31 -30.05
C SER A 106 5.76 -16.91 -30.53
N LEU A 107 6.67 -16.63 -29.60
CA LEU A 107 8.09 -16.39 -29.89
C LEU A 107 8.83 -17.73 -30.05
N LYS A 108 9.94 -17.71 -30.81
CA LYS A 108 10.74 -18.92 -31.10
C LYS A 108 12.22 -18.68 -30.78
N GLY A 109 12.94 -19.77 -30.52
CA GLY A 109 14.40 -19.78 -30.39
C GLY A 109 14.92 -18.85 -29.29
N LYS A 110 15.99 -18.10 -29.59
CA LYS A 110 16.63 -17.18 -28.63
C LYS A 110 15.68 -16.07 -28.14
N THR A 111 14.81 -15.58 -29.01
CA THR A 111 13.87 -14.49 -28.66
C THR A 111 12.89 -14.91 -27.56
N PHE A 112 12.38 -16.15 -27.60
CA PHE A 112 11.55 -16.69 -26.53
C PHE A 112 12.25 -16.61 -25.17
N TRP A 113 13.49 -17.11 -25.10
CA TRP A 113 14.26 -17.14 -23.85
C TRP A 113 14.62 -15.75 -23.34
N ILE A 114 14.92 -14.79 -24.21
CA ILE A 114 15.20 -13.40 -23.82
C ILE A 114 13.97 -12.78 -23.15
N PHE A 115 12.79 -12.88 -23.77
CA PHE A 115 11.56 -12.30 -23.21
C PHE A 115 11.12 -13.02 -21.95
N LEU A 116 11.22 -14.35 -21.90
CA LEU A 116 10.91 -15.14 -20.71
C LEU A 116 11.80 -14.73 -19.54
N SER A 117 13.12 -14.72 -19.76
CA SER A 117 14.11 -14.38 -18.72
C SER A 117 13.91 -12.95 -18.23
N THR A 118 13.64 -12.01 -19.13
CA THR A 118 13.38 -10.61 -18.76
C THR A 118 12.12 -10.49 -17.91
N ALA A 119 11.01 -11.13 -18.30
CA ALA A 119 9.76 -11.10 -17.53
C ALA A 119 9.93 -11.73 -16.14
N ILE A 120 10.62 -12.87 -16.04
CA ILE A 120 10.94 -13.52 -14.76
C ILE A 120 11.84 -12.63 -13.91
N LEU A 121 12.91 -12.08 -14.47
CA LEU A 121 13.84 -11.22 -13.75
C LEU A 121 13.15 -9.99 -13.17
N ILE A 122 12.26 -9.34 -13.93
CA ILE A 122 11.46 -8.21 -13.43
C ILE A 122 10.62 -8.64 -12.22
N ASN A 123 9.95 -9.79 -12.29
CA ASN A 123 9.09 -10.29 -11.21
C ASN A 123 9.88 -10.68 -9.97
N ILE A 124 10.99 -11.41 -10.15
CA ILE A 124 11.87 -11.81 -9.04
C ILE A 124 12.46 -10.57 -8.40
N ALA A 125 13.07 -9.66 -9.17
CA ALA A 125 13.65 -8.43 -8.64
C ALA A 125 12.61 -7.59 -7.88
N SER A 126 11.40 -7.44 -8.44
CA SER A 126 10.34 -6.67 -7.79
C SER A 126 9.86 -7.32 -6.50
N SER A 127 9.70 -8.65 -6.51
CA SER A 127 9.30 -9.43 -5.34
C SER A 127 10.38 -9.41 -4.26
N SER A 128 11.65 -9.56 -4.63
CA SER A 128 12.79 -9.45 -3.71
C SER A 128 12.85 -8.07 -3.06
N LEU A 129 12.70 -6.99 -3.84
CA LEU A 129 12.65 -5.64 -3.29
C LEU A 129 11.49 -5.48 -2.30
N TYR A 130 10.31 -6.02 -2.61
CA TYR A 130 9.15 -5.97 -1.72
C TYR A 130 9.38 -6.74 -0.41
N LEU A 131 9.91 -7.96 -0.50
CA LEU A 131 10.08 -8.84 0.66
C LEU A 131 11.22 -8.40 1.59
N PHE A 132 12.35 -7.96 1.01
CA PHE A 132 13.57 -7.67 1.78
C PHE A 132 13.73 -6.20 2.16
N ASN A 133 12.92 -5.27 1.63
CA ASN A 133 12.97 -3.88 2.03
C ASN A 133 11.81 -3.52 2.97
N PRO A 134 12.08 -3.23 4.26
CA PRO A 134 11.05 -2.87 5.25
C PRO A 134 10.14 -1.73 4.81
N LYS A 135 10.64 -0.79 3.99
CA LYS A 135 9.86 0.34 3.46
C LYS A 135 8.61 -0.08 2.69
N PHE A 136 8.63 -1.25 2.04
CA PHE A 136 7.49 -1.74 1.27
C PHE A 136 6.60 -2.72 2.03
N GLN A 137 7.02 -3.12 3.23
CA GLN A 137 6.22 -3.95 4.12
C GLN A 137 5.07 -3.11 4.70
N ARG A 138 4.09 -3.79 5.29
CA ARG A 138 3.00 -3.08 5.99
C ARG A 138 3.51 -2.48 7.30
N GLU A 139 2.74 -1.53 7.81
CA GLU A 139 2.88 -0.96 9.15
C GLU A 139 3.08 -2.05 10.22
N ASN A 140 4.11 -1.88 11.07
CA ASN A 140 4.49 -2.89 12.05
C ASN A 140 3.79 -2.68 13.41
N TRP A 141 2.47 -2.81 13.40
CA TRP A 141 1.63 -2.68 14.58
C TRP A 141 1.92 -3.69 15.70
N ARG A 142 2.47 -4.87 15.33
CA ARG A 142 2.86 -5.89 16.31
C ARG A 142 3.98 -5.37 17.21
N ALA A 143 5.06 -4.87 16.60
CA ALA A 143 6.19 -4.34 17.36
C ALA A 143 5.81 -3.07 18.15
N VAL A 144 4.85 -2.27 17.68
CA VAL A 144 4.27 -1.18 18.49
C VAL A 144 3.57 -1.72 19.73
N ALA A 145 2.71 -2.74 19.57
CA ALA A 145 2.01 -3.36 20.70
C ALA A 145 2.97 -4.00 21.71
N GLU A 146 4.08 -4.57 21.24
CA GLU A 146 5.17 -5.07 22.10
C GLU A 146 5.88 -3.93 22.84
N ALA A 147 6.26 -2.85 22.13
CA ALA A 147 6.99 -1.72 22.70
C ALA A 147 6.20 -0.94 23.75
N VAL A 148 4.89 -0.80 23.54
CA VAL A 148 3.98 -0.14 24.49
C VAL A 148 3.79 -0.97 25.76
N GLY A 149 3.88 -2.30 25.68
CA GLY A 149 3.80 -3.16 26.86
C GLY A 149 2.46 -3.04 27.61
N ALA A 150 2.52 -2.63 28.88
CA ALA A 150 1.36 -2.43 29.75
C ALA A 150 1.03 -0.95 30.00
N ASP A 151 1.78 -0.04 29.38
CA ASP A 151 1.66 1.41 29.58
C ASP A 151 0.35 1.93 28.96
N ALA A 152 -0.16 3.05 29.48
CA ALA A 152 -1.36 3.68 28.94
C ALA A 152 -1.10 4.32 27.57
N ILE A 153 -2.06 4.21 26.66
CA ILE A 153 -1.95 4.65 25.27
C ILE A 153 -2.90 5.80 25.02
N ILE A 154 -2.37 6.98 24.76
CA ILE A 154 -3.18 8.17 24.53
C ILE A 154 -3.51 8.30 23.06
N TYR A 155 -4.80 8.28 22.74
CA TYR A 155 -5.30 8.52 21.39
C TYR A 155 -5.94 9.91 21.27
N PRO A 156 -5.69 10.62 20.15
CA PRO A 156 -6.33 11.91 19.88
C PRO A 156 -7.84 11.79 19.63
N SER A 157 -8.31 10.66 19.11
CA SER A 157 -9.71 10.46 18.77
C SER A 157 -10.10 8.99 18.84
N ASN A 158 -11.41 8.72 18.84
CA ASN A 158 -11.97 7.37 18.73
C ASN A 158 -11.86 6.83 17.29
N SER A 159 -10.64 6.71 16.79
CA SER A 159 -10.30 6.16 15.48
C SER A 159 -8.88 5.61 15.53
N GLN A 160 -8.54 4.72 14.57
CA GLN A 160 -7.19 4.15 14.39
C GLN A 160 -6.69 3.27 15.55
N LYS A 161 -7.59 2.84 16.43
CA LYS A 161 -7.28 1.97 17.58
C LYS A 161 -7.41 0.49 17.23
N GLU A 162 -7.93 0.18 16.04
CA GLU A 162 -8.34 -1.18 15.65
C GLU A 162 -7.13 -2.12 15.65
N ALA A 163 -5.98 -1.65 15.17
CA ALA A 163 -4.75 -2.44 15.15
C ALA A 163 -4.26 -2.80 16.56
N LEU A 164 -4.26 -1.86 17.50
CA LEU A 164 -3.86 -2.12 18.88
C LEU A 164 -4.92 -2.93 19.66
N THR A 165 -6.20 -2.72 19.35
CA THR A 165 -7.29 -3.56 19.85
C THR A 165 -7.11 -5.02 19.42
N TYR A 166 -6.74 -5.26 18.15
CA TYR A 166 -6.43 -6.60 17.64
C TYR A 166 -5.30 -7.28 18.42
N TYR A 167 -4.27 -6.53 18.82
CA TYR A 167 -3.19 -7.00 19.69
C TYR A 167 -3.50 -6.92 21.20
N GLN A 168 -4.79 -6.93 21.57
CA GLN A 168 -5.27 -6.96 22.97
C GLN A 168 -4.84 -5.76 23.82
N LYS A 169 -4.53 -4.61 23.22
CA LYS A 169 -4.19 -3.36 23.93
C LYS A 169 -5.39 -2.43 24.12
N GLY A 170 -6.60 -2.85 23.72
CA GLY A 170 -7.80 -2.02 23.77
C GLY A 170 -8.11 -1.45 25.16
N GLY A 171 -7.85 -2.22 26.24
CA GLY A 171 -8.06 -1.77 27.61
C GLY A 171 -7.05 -0.73 28.12
N GLN A 172 -5.93 -0.53 27.41
CA GLN A 172 -4.90 0.46 27.76
C GLN A 172 -5.16 1.82 27.08
N ILE A 173 -6.13 1.89 26.17
CA ILE A 173 -6.38 3.07 25.35
C ILE A 173 -7.20 4.09 26.12
N VAL A 174 -6.65 5.30 26.25
CA VAL A 174 -7.30 6.45 26.87
C VAL A 174 -7.37 7.58 25.85
N TYR A 175 -8.54 8.20 25.67
CA TYR A 175 -8.64 9.37 24.80
C TYR A 175 -8.11 10.60 25.51
N PHE A 176 -7.40 11.46 24.78
CA PHE A 176 -6.75 12.64 25.38
C PHE A 176 -7.74 13.54 26.14
N GLN A 177 -9.00 13.62 25.69
CA GLN A 177 -10.07 14.38 26.36
C GLN A 177 -10.29 13.92 27.80
N ASN A 178 -10.27 12.60 28.01
CA ASN A 178 -10.55 11.96 29.31
C ASN A 178 -9.27 11.71 30.12
N PHE A 179 -8.09 11.96 29.55
CA PHE A 179 -6.83 11.77 30.24
C PHE A 179 -6.63 12.80 31.35
N SER A 180 -6.44 12.34 32.59
CA SER A 180 -6.26 13.15 33.81
C SER A 180 -4.80 13.24 34.28
N GLY A 181 -3.89 12.45 33.72
CA GLY A 181 -2.46 12.49 34.08
C GLY A 181 -2.06 11.63 35.28
N GLU A 182 -2.79 10.53 35.54
CA GLU A 182 -2.47 9.56 36.60
C GLU A 182 -1.30 8.60 36.26
N PRO A 183 -1.21 7.99 35.07
CA PRO A 183 -0.15 7.01 34.78
C PRO A 183 1.22 7.67 34.67
N ARG A 184 2.26 7.11 35.31
CA ARG A 184 3.63 7.65 35.23
C ARG A 184 4.20 7.67 33.81
N VAL A 185 3.89 6.62 33.03
CA VAL A 185 4.38 6.43 31.66
C VAL A 185 3.19 6.35 30.72
N VAL A 186 3.24 7.10 29.62
CA VAL A 186 2.21 7.06 28.58
C VAL A 186 2.81 7.08 27.19
N TRP A 187 2.10 6.47 26.24
CA TRP A 187 2.43 6.49 24.83
C TRP A 187 1.39 7.28 24.05
N LEU A 188 1.76 8.43 23.49
CA LEU A 188 0.91 9.21 22.62
C LEU A 188 0.95 8.64 21.20
N SER A 189 -0.21 8.24 20.66
CA SER A 189 -0.35 7.93 19.24
C SER A 189 -0.11 9.18 18.40
N ARG A 190 0.88 9.10 17.51
CA ARG A 190 1.15 10.07 16.44
C ARG A 190 0.86 9.48 15.07
N TYR A 191 0.16 8.36 15.00
CA TYR A 191 -0.27 7.82 13.72
C TYR A 191 -1.33 8.73 13.09
N VAL A 192 -1.07 9.23 11.87
CA VAL A 192 -2.00 10.09 11.09
C VAL A 192 -2.58 11.29 11.86
N TRP A 193 -1.86 11.78 12.88
CA TRP A 193 -2.36 12.79 13.83
C TRP A 193 -2.73 14.10 13.13
N GLN A 194 -2.11 14.45 12.01
CA GLN A 194 -2.42 15.69 11.28
C GLN A 194 -3.88 15.74 10.79
N ILE A 195 -4.52 14.57 10.64
CA ILE A 195 -5.92 14.46 10.22
C ILE A 195 -6.87 14.49 11.41
N PHE A 196 -6.49 13.83 12.51
CA PHE A 196 -7.40 13.56 13.65
C PHE A 196 -7.16 14.47 14.86
N ASP A 197 -6.02 15.16 14.89
CA ASP A 197 -5.61 16.17 15.87
C ASP A 197 -4.81 17.28 15.19
N SER A 198 -5.43 17.96 14.23
CA SER A 198 -4.76 18.99 13.42
C SER A 198 -4.22 20.18 14.22
N LYS A 199 -4.73 20.38 15.44
CA LYS A 199 -4.29 21.43 16.37
C LYS A 199 -3.32 20.92 17.43
N ASP A 200 -2.93 19.64 17.37
CA ASP A 200 -1.95 19.03 18.25
C ASP A 200 -2.33 19.09 19.75
N MET A 201 -3.64 19.05 20.02
CA MET A 201 -4.23 19.22 21.34
C MET A 201 -3.85 18.10 22.31
N ALA A 202 -3.71 16.87 21.82
CA ALA A 202 -3.35 15.73 22.65
C ALA A 202 -1.94 15.88 23.22
N ARG A 203 -0.99 16.33 22.40
CA ARG A 203 0.38 16.61 22.85
C ARG A 203 0.41 17.76 23.85
N ILE A 204 -0.20 18.89 23.49
CA ILE A 204 -0.21 20.09 24.34
C ILE A 204 -0.79 19.75 25.72
N LYS A 205 -1.87 18.98 25.78
CA LYS A 205 -2.47 18.56 27.05
C LYS A 205 -1.53 17.69 27.88
N ILE A 206 -0.87 16.70 27.27
CA ILE A 206 0.08 15.82 27.97
C ILE A 206 1.25 16.62 28.54
N GLU A 207 1.84 17.51 27.75
CA GLU A 207 2.96 18.36 28.19
C GLU A 207 2.53 19.34 29.31
N ASN A 208 1.34 19.94 29.20
CA ASN A 208 0.78 20.81 30.25
C ASN A 208 0.52 20.08 31.58
N LEU A 209 0.32 18.76 31.54
CA LEU A 209 0.19 17.91 32.73
C LEU A 209 1.56 17.54 33.34
N GLY A 210 2.66 18.07 32.82
CA GLY A 210 4.02 17.91 33.35
C GLY A 210 4.79 16.72 32.78
N TYR A 211 4.29 16.08 31.71
CA TYR A 211 5.00 14.97 31.09
C TYR A 211 6.08 15.46 30.12
N ASN A 212 7.21 14.77 30.11
CA ASN A 212 8.33 15.03 29.21
C ASN A 212 8.47 13.92 28.17
N LYS A 213 8.67 14.29 26.90
CA LYS A 213 8.93 13.32 25.82
C LYS A 213 10.31 12.70 26.02
N VAL A 214 10.36 11.37 26.14
CA VAL A 214 11.62 10.63 26.36
C VAL A 214 12.02 9.76 25.16
N GLN A 215 11.07 9.40 24.29
CA GLN A 215 11.34 8.54 23.15
C GLN A 215 10.36 8.80 22.01
N GLU A 216 10.84 8.64 20.78
CA GLU A 216 10.05 8.57 19.57
C GLU A 216 10.24 7.18 18.93
N LEU A 217 9.12 6.50 18.68
CA LEU A 217 9.09 5.20 18.05
C LEU A 217 8.37 5.33 16.70
N ASN A 218 9.10 5.13 15.60
CA ASN A 218 8.53 5.10 14.26
C ASN A 218 8.79 3.74 13.62
N LEU A 219 7.74 2.94 13.48
CA LEU A 219 7.80 1.60 12.90
C LEU A 219 7.05 1.57 11.58
N ASN A 220 7.78 1.96 10.53
CA ASN A 220 7.31 1.96 9.15
C ASN A 220 6.04 2.84 8.95
N GLY A 221 6.09 4.07 9.48
CA GLY A 221 5.01 5.04 9.39
C GLY A 221 4.01 5.01 10.55
N VAL A 222 4.11 4.02 11.45
CA VAL A 222 3.37 4.01 12.71
C VAL A 222 4.20 4.70 13.78
N GLU A 223 3.79 5.91 14.14
CA GLU A 223 4.54 6.77 15.05
C GLU A 223 3.86 6.86 16.42
N PHE A 224 4.63 6.63 17.48
CA PHE A 224 4.21 6.77 18.87
C PHE A 224 5.31 7.48 19.66
N TRP A 225 4.92 8.40 20.55
CA TRP A 225 5.84 9.13 21.41
C TRP A 225 5.66 8.69 22.85
N LYS A 226 6.77 8.33 23.51
CA LYS A 226 6.78 7.96 24.92
C LYS A 226 6.98 9.20 25.77
N TYR A 227 6.17 9.32 26.81
CA TYR A 227 6.18 10.40 27.78
C TYR A 227 6.30 9.84 29.19
N ILE A 228 7.05 10.54 30.04
CA ILE A 228 7.22 10.22 31.46
C ILE A 228 6.97 11.48 32.30
N LYS A 229 6.23 11.32 33.39
CA LYS A 229 6.01 12.35 34.41
C LYS A 229 7.06 12.26 35.51
#